data_AF-A0A9E3BZW1-F1
#
_entry.id   AF-A0A9E3BZW1-F1
#
_cell.length_a   1.000
_cell.length_b   1.000
_cell.length_c   1.000
_cell.angle_alpha   90.00
_cell.angle_beta   90.00
_cell.angle_gamma   90.00
#
_symmetry.space_group_name_H-M   'P 1'
#
loop_
_entity.id
_entity.type
_entity.pdbx_description
1 polymer ?
#
loop_
_entity_poly.entity_id
_entity_poly.type
_entity_poly.pdbx_seq_one_letter_code
_entity_poly.pdbx_strand_id
1 'polypeptide(L)'
;MTNCILWNDSGGEIANPAGSPLTLTFNDIQGGYADTGDISADPQFVGVSTGDLHLRPGSPCLGAGATQAQAPSGVTVPTTDLDGKTRPTPPSIGAYD
;
A
#
# COMPACT_ATOMS: atom_id res chain seq x y z
N MET A 1 -9.33 3.91 0.72
CA MET A 1 -8.09 3.32 1.26
C MET A 1 -6.93 3.83 0.41
N THR A 2 -5.79 4.13 1.02
CA THR A 2 -4.61 4.57 0.26
C THR A 2 -3.34 4.09 0.95
N ASN A 3 -2.26 3.89 0.18
CA ASN A 3 -0.93 3.46 0.66
C ASN A 3 -0.93 2.14 1.44
N CYS A 4 -1.84 1.22 1.09
CA CYS A 4 -1.95 -0.07 1.76
C CYS A 4 -1.44 -1.21 0.86
N ILE A 5 -0.93 -2.28 1.48
CA ILE A 5 -0.57 -3.53 0.82
C ILE A 5 -1.60 -4.59 1.22
N LEU A 6 -2.28 -5.16 0.23
CA LEU A 6 -3.19 -6.29 0.40
C LEU A 6 -2.61 -7.42 -0.45
N TRP A 7 -1.98 -8.39 0.22
CA TRP A 7 -1.17 -9.39 -0.46
C TRP A 7 -1.11 -10.70 0.32
N ASN A 8 -1.16 -11.82 -0.41
CA ASN A 8 -0.88 -13.17 0.08
C ASN A 8 -1.80 -13.64 1.21
N ASP A 9 -3.06 -13.18 1.22
CA ASP A 9 -4.16 -13.78 1.97
C ASP A 9 -5.09 -14.60 1.06
N SER A 10 -5.97 -15.39 1.67
CA SER A 10 -6.88 -16.28 0.93
C SER A 10 -8.27 -15.64 0.78
N GLY A 11 -8.86 -15.72 -0.41
CA GLY A 11 -10.23 -15.25 -0.67
C GLY A 11 -10.34 -14.03 -1.58
N GLY A 12 -9.20 -13.56 -2.12
CA GLY A 12 -9.12 -12.28 -2.81
C GLY A 12 -9.05 -11.13 -1.82
N GLU A 13 -8.51 -10.01 -2.28
CA GLU A 13 -8.06 -8.89 -1.45
C GLU A 13 -9.22 -7.94 -1.15
N ILE A 14 -10.17 -7.84 -2.09
CA ILE A 14 -11.33 -6.94 -2.00
C ILE A 14 -12.61 -7.73 -2.25
N ALA A 15 -13.52 -7.74 -1.28
CA ALA A 15 -14.87 -8.26 -1.41
C ALA A 15 -15.91 -7.12 -1.33
N ASN A 16 -16.64 -6.87 -2.42
CA ASN A 16 -17.68 -5.84 -2.48
C ASN A 16 -19.02 -6.39 -3.01
N PRO A 17 -19.65 -7.34 -2.32
CA PRO A 17 -20.85 -8.01 -2.81
C PRO A 17 -22.08 -7.09 -2.93
N ALA A 18 -22.11 -5.98 -2.18
CA ALA A 18 -23.19 -5.00 -2.22
C ALA A 18 -22.99 -3.91 -3.29
N GLY A 19 -21.81 -3.83 -3.93
CA GLY A 19 -21.53 -2.88 -5.02
C GLY A 19 -21.44 -1.41 -4.60
N SER A 20 -21.13 -1.12 -3.33
CA SER A 20 -20.91 0.26 -2.88
C SER A 20 -19.67 0.85 -3.57
N PRO A 21 -19.63 2.16 -3.87
CA PRO A 21 -18.44 2.78 -4.43
C PRO A 21 -17.28 2.66 -3.44
N LEU A 22 -16.18 2.07 -3.91
CA LEU A 22 -14.90 2.02 -3.19
C LEU A 22 -13.95 3.03 -3.83
N THR A 23 -13.21 3.74 -3.00
CA THR A 23 -12.08 4.58 -3.44
C THR A 23 -10.81 3.91 -2.94
N LEU A 24 -10.07 3.28 -3.85
CA LEU A 24 -8.82 2.59 -3.58
C LEU A 24 -7.76 3.28 -4.43
N THR A 25 -6.83 4.01 -3.82
CA THR A 25 -5.81 4.73 -4.61
C THR A 25 -4.42 4.48 -4.05
N PHE A 26 -3.42 4.30 -4.90
CA PHE A 26 -2.02 4.08 -4.50
C PHE A 26 -1.82 2.93 -3.51
N ASN A 27 -2.49 1.80 -3.75
CA ASN A 27 -2.33 0.56 -3.00
C ASN A 27 -1.58 -0.47 -3.83
N ASP A 28 -1.03 -1.48 -3.17
CA ASP A 28 -0.58 -2.69 -3.83
C ASP A 28 -1.55 -3.81 -3.49
N ILE A 29 -2.32 -4.25 -4.48
CA ILE A 29 -3.44 -5.18 -4.33
C ILE A 29 -3.12 -6.37 -5.23
N GLN A 30 -2.88 -7.53 -4.64
CA GLN A 30 -2.75 -8.78 -5.39
C GLN A 30 -4.03 -9.02 -6.23
N GLY A 31 -3.89 -9.54 -7.45
CA GLY A 31 -5.02 -9.64 -8.39
C GLY A 31 -5.46 -8.30 -9.02
N GLY A 32 -5.06 -7.18 -8.43
CA GLY A 32 -5.23 -5.83 -8.94
C GLY A 32 -6.60 -5.22 -8.65
N TYR A 33 -6.64 -3.89 -8.66
CA TYR A 33 -7.88 -3.11 -8.65
C TYR A 33 -7.70 -1.88 -9.55
N ALA A 34 -8.64 -1.66 -10.46
CA ALA A 34 -8.50 -0.63 -11.49
C ALA A 34 -8.91 0.75 -10.95
N ASP A 35 -8.04 1.37 -10.15
CA ASP A 35 -8.20 2.74 -9.66
C ASP A 35 -6.81 3.44 -9.63
N THR A 36 -6.78 4.71 -9.23
CA THR A 36 -5.65 5.59 -9.51
C THR A 36 -4.40 5.21 -8.70
N GLY A 37 -3.32 4.88 -9.41
CA GLY A 37 -2.02 4.61 -8.80
C GLY A 37 -1.92 3.26 -8.09
N ASP A 38 -2.98 2.45 -8.10
CA ASP A 38 -2.92 1.08 -7.59
C ASP A 38 -1.99 0.23 -8.48
N ILE A 39 -1.23 -0.64 -7.83
CA ILE A 39 -0.34 -1.62 -8.46
C ILE A 39 -0.72 -3.04 -8.03
N SER A 40 -0.20 -4.02 -8.76
CA SER A 40 -0.33 -5.44 -8.41
C SER A 40 1.00 -6.12 -8.71
N ALA A 41 1.92 -6.05 -7.76
CA ALA A 41 3.26 -6.60 -7.90
C ALA A 41 3.76 -7.12 -6.55
N ASP A 42 4.57 -8.18 -6.55
CA ASP A 42 5.08 -8.73 -5.29
C ASP A 42 5.74 -7.61 -4.44
N PRO A 43 5.25 -7.35 -3.21
CA PRO A 43 5.80 -6.32 -2.34
C PRO A 43 7.25 -6.59 -1.94
N GLN A 44 7.73 -7.82 -2.09
CA GLN A 44 9.09 -8.23 -1.72
C GLN A 44 9.41 -7.94 -0.26
N PHE A 45 8.56 -8.41 0.65
CA PHE A 45 8.82 -8.31 2.08
C PHE A 45 10.13 -9.02 2.47
N VAL A 46 10.80 -8.52 3.51
CA VAL A 46 12.02 -9.14 4.06
C VAL A 46 11.71 -10.55 4.55
N GLY A 47 10.65 -10.72 5.37
CA GLY A 47 10.25 -12.01 5.91
C GLY A 47 8.80 -12.07 6.39
N VAL A 48 7.88 -12.45 5.50
CA VAL A 48 6.45 -12.64 5.85
C VAL A 48 6.26 -13.68 6.96
N SER A 49 6.99 -14.80 6.90
CA SER A 49 6.89 -15.87 7.90
C SER A 49 7.40 -15.48 9.28
N THR A 50 8.26 -14.46 9.35
CA THR A 50 8.81 -13.92 10.60
C THR A 50 8.06 -12.68 11.06
N GLY A 51 7.08 -12.20 10.30
CA GLY A 51 6.37 -10.95 10.56
C GLY A 51 7.19 -9.69 10.22
N ASP A 52 8.32 -9.84 9.54
CA ASP A 52 9.13 -8.72 9.07
C ASP A 52 8.59 -8.22 7.73
N LEU A 53 7.71 -7.23 7.84
CA LEU A 53 7.00 -6.61 6.71
C LEU A 53 7.75 -5.39 6.14
N HIS A 54 9.04 -5.24 6.43
CA HIS A 54 9.89 -4.29 5.71
C HIS A 54 10.00 -4.69 4.23
N LEU A 55 10.18 -3.70 3.37
CA LEU A 55 10.39 -3.90 1.94
C LEU A 55 11.87 -4.15 1.65
N ARG A 56 12.16 -5.11 0.75
CA ARG A 56 13.52 -5.31 0.25
C ARG A 56 13.92 -4.19 -0.73
N PRO A 57 15.22 -3.90 -0.87
CA PRO A 57 15.70 -3.04 -1.95
C PRO A 57 15.22 -3.53 -3.31
N GLY A 58 14.62 -2.63 -4.09
CA GLY A 58 14.05 -2.94 -5.40
C GLY A 58 12.57 -3.35 -5.38
N SER A 59 11.93 -3.38 -4.21
CA SER A 59 10.49 -3.57 -4.12
C SER A 59 9.73 -2.53 -4.97
N PRO A 60 8.70 -2.96 -5.71
CA PRO A 60 7.87 -2.05 -6.50
C PRO A 60 7.06 -1.07 -5.63
N CYS A 61 6.91 -1.35 -4.33
CA CYS A 61 6.19 -0.50 -3.38
C CYS A 61 7.03 0.70 -2.90
N LEU A 62 8.35 0.67 -3.06
CA LEU A 62 9.24 1.74 -2.61
C LEU A 62 8.97 3.02 -3.41
N GLY A 63 8.57 4.09 -2.71
CA GLY A 63 8.26 5.38 -3.34
C GLY A 63 7.06 5.36 -4.31
N ALA A 64 6.19 4.34 -4.23
CA ALA A 64 5.02 4.26 -5.11
C ALA A 64 3.72 4.83 -4.47
N GLY A 65 3.79 5.25 -3.20
CA GLY A 65 2.63 5.73 -2.45
C GLY A 65 2.19 7.14 -2.83
N ALA A 66 0.94 7.45 -2.50
CA ALA A 66 0.36 8.77 -2.56
C ALA A 66 1.11 9.74 -1.64
N THR A 67 1.45 10.91 -2.17
CA THR A 67 1.75 12.09 -1.36
C THR A 67 0.46 12.62 -0.70
N GLN A 68 0.61 13.50 0.30
CA GLN A 68 -0.53 14.16 0.94
C GLN A 68 -1.43 14.93 -0.07
N ALA A 69 -0.86 15.42 -1.18
CA ALA A 69 -1.60 16.11 -2.22
C ALA A 69 -2.41 15.17 -3.14
N GLN A 70 -2.05 13.89 -3.18
CA GLN A 70 -2.72 12.86 -3.99
C GLN A 70 -3.70 12.01 -3.17
N ALA A 71 -3.55 12.00 -1.85
CA ALA A 71 -4.43 11.24 -0.97
C ALA A 71 -5.88 11.76 -1.04
N PRO A 72 -6.89 10.88 -0.88
CA PRO A 72 -8.28 11.28 -0.84
C PRO A 72 -8.57 12.34 0.25
N SER A 73 -9.57 13.18 0.01
CA SER A 73 -9.98 14.20 0.98
C SER A 73 -10.30 13.59 2.35
N GLY A 74 -9.74 14.17 3.42
CA GLY A 74 -9.90 13.68 4.78
C GLY A 74 -8.94 12.55 5.17
N VAL A 75 -8.05 12.13 4.28
CA VAL A 75 -6.97 11.17 4.58
C VAL A 75 -5.67 11.92 4.84
N THR A 76 -5.07 11.67 6.01
CA THR A 76 -3.72 12.13 6.34
C THR A 76 -2.72 11.05 5.97
N VAL A 77 -1.72 11.41 5.16
CA VAL A 77 -0.57 10.55 4.87
C VAL A 77 0.43 10.72 6.02
N PRO A 78 0.77 9.66 6.77
CA PRO A 78 1.73 9.75 7.86
C PRO A 78 3.09 10.25 7.37
N THR A 79 3.74 11.11 8.16
CA THR A 79 5.10 11.59 7.86
C THR A 79 6.20 10.69 8.40
N THR A 80 5.83 9.72 9.26
CA THR A 80 6.73 8.69 9.79
C THR A 80 6.13 7.30 9.60
N ASP A 81 6.98 6.29 9.48
CA ASP A 81 6.61 4.88 9.41
C ASP A 81 6.44 4.25 10.82
N LEU A 82 6.21 2.93 10.90
CA LEU A 82 6.07 2.23 12.18
C LEU A 82 7.38 2.11 12.99
N ASP A 83 8.53 2.29 12.35
CA ASP A 83 9.83 2.38 13.03
C ASP A 83 10.12 3.80 13.54
N GLY A 84 9.27 4.78 13.19
CA GLY A 84 9.48 6.19 13.50
C GLY A 84 10.44 6.90 12.54
N LYS A 85 10.82 6.27 11.42
CA LYS A 85 11.63 6.91 10.36
C LYS A 85 10.76 7.87 9.57
N THR A 86 11.33 9.00 9.16
CA THR A 86 10.65 9.93 8.25
C THR A 86 10.45 9.28 6.89
N ARG A 87 9.23 9.36 6.37
CA ARG A 87 8.89 8.81 5.05
C ARG A 87 9.43 9.70 3.92
N PRO A 88 9.90 9.14 2.80
CA PRO A 88 10.27 9.89 1.61
C PRO A 88 9.03 10.49 0.93
N THR A 89 9.24 11.31 -0.10
CA THR A 89 8.16 11.88 -0.92
C THR A 89 8.44 11.59 -2.39
N PRO A 90 7.64 10.73 -3.07
CA PRO A 90 6.52 9.94 -2.53
C PRO A 90 6.96 8.90 -1.47
N PRO A 91 6.08 8.56 -0.49
CA PRO A 91 6.36 7.50 0.48
C PRO A 91 6.28 6.12 -0.16
N SER A 92 6.78 5.09 0.50
CA SER A 92 6.46 3.71 0.09
C SER A 92 4.98 3.39 0.31
N ILE A 93 4.45 2.43 -0.44
CA ILE A 93 3.16 1.80 -0.11
C ILE A 93 3.39 0.85 1.07
N GLY A 94 2.50 0.87 2.07
CA GLY A 94 2.61 0.04 3.26
C GLY A 94 3.17 0.76 4.49
N ALA A 95 3.54 -0.02 5.50
CA ALA A 95 3.76 0.48 6.85
C ALA A 95 5.20 0.93 7.16
N TYR A 96 6.16 0.56 6.30
CA TYR A 96 7.61 0.74 6.52
C TYR A 96 8.27 1.42 5.33
N ASP A 97 9.34 2.19 5.61
CA ASP A 97 10.26 2.78 4.62
C ASP A 97 11.73 2.38 4.89
#